data_AF-A0A9E2M8Q6-F1
#
_entry.id   AF-A0A9E2M8Q6-F1
#
_cell.length_a   1.000
_cell.length_b   1.000
_cell.length_c   1.000
_cell.angle_alpha   90.00
_cell.angle_beta   90.00
_cell.angle_gamma   90.00
#
_symmetry.space_group_name_H-M   'P 1'
#
loop_
_entity.id
_entity.type
_entity.pdbx_description
1 polymer ?
#
loop_
_entity_poly.entity_id
_entity_poly.type
_entity_poly.pdbx_seq_one_letter_code
_entity_poly.pdbx_strand_id
1 'polypeptide(L)'
;MRKTLVTLVAVLGLTAVAAPALAAGGAHHPRSGGFSFEGPFGTFDQGQLQRGYKVYREVCAACHSMNLMHFRNLGEAGGPFYDPHAANPTENRFVKALAAEVQVPDIDTETGEAIMRPATAADRFPNPYPNRTAAAAANG
;
A
#
# COMPACT_ATOMS: atom_id res chain seq x y z
N MET A 1 63.46 -4.49 -20.61
CA MET A 1 63.08 -3.65 -19.45
C MET A 1 61.91 -2.71 -19.75
N ARG A 2 61.95 -1.89 -20.82
CA ARG A 2 60.83 -0.98 -21.15
C ARG A 2 59.52 -1.68 -21.53
N LYS A 3 59.57 -2.78 -22.28
CA LYS A 3 58.39 -3.57 -22.66
C LYS A 3 57.73 -4.27 -21.46
N THR A 4 58.53 -4.80 -20.53
CA THR A 4 58.04 -5.45 -19.30
C THR A 4 57.41 -4.45 -18.32
N LEU A 5 57.92 -3.21 -18.27
CA LEU A 5 57.32 -2.12 -17.49
C LEU A 5 55.95 -1.71 -18.03
N VAL A 6 55.78 -1.63 -19.35
CA VAL A 6 54.50 -1.27 -19.98
C VAL A 6 53.44 -2.34 -19.73
N THR A 7 53.78 -3.63 -19.79
CA THR A 7 52.81 -4.71 -19.49
C THR A 7 52.38 -4.71 -18.03
N LEU A 8 53.30 -4.44 -17.09
CA LEU A 8 52.99 -4.36 -15.67
C LEU A 8 52.03 -3.21 -15.33
N VAL A 9 52.22 -2.04 -15.95
CA VAL A 9 51.34 -0.89 -15.78
C VAL A 9 49.95 -1.15 -16.37
N ALA A 10 49.86 -1.82 -17.53
CA ALA A 10 48.58 -2.17 -18.15
C ALA A 10 47.78 -3.18 -17.31
N VAL A 11 48.45 -4.17 -16.69
CA VAL A 11 47.79 -5.16 -15.83
C VAL A 11 47.32 -4.54 -14.51
N LEU A 12 48.10 -3.64 -13.91
CA LEU A 12 47.67 -2.88 -12.72
C LEU A 12 46.51 -1.93 -13.00
N GLY A 13 46.47 -1.32 -14.19
CA GLY A 13 45.36 -0.46 -14.59
C GLY A 13 44.05 -1.22 -14.75
N LEU A 14 44.10 -2.47 -15.22
CA LEU A 14 42.91 -3.29 -15.45
C LEU A 14 42.27 -3.82 -14.16
N THR A 15 43.06 -4.03 -13.10
CA THR A 15 42.53 -4.45 -11.79
C THR A 15 41.93 -3.29 -10.99
N ALA A 16 42.35 -2.04 -11.24
CA ALA A 16 41.82 -0.86 -10.55
C ALA A 16 40.39 -0.46 -10.98
N VAL A 17 39.93 -0.91 -12.16
CA VAL A 17 38.56 -0.63 -12.67
C VAL A 17 37.55 -1.69 -12.21
N ALA A 18 38.01 -2.78 -11.59
CA ALA A 18 37.17 -3.90 -11.13
C ALA A 18 36.76 -3.79 -9.65
N ALA A 19 36.90 -2.61 -9.03
CA ALA A 19 36.33 -2.39 -7.69
C ALA A 19 34.80 -2.52 -7.78
N PRO A 20 34.16 -3.36 -6.95
CA PRO A 20 32.71 -3.45 -6.94
C PRO A 20 32.14 -2.09 -6.58
N ALA A 21 31.23 -1.57 -7.42
CA ALA A 21 30.44 -0.40 -7.09
C ALA A 21 29.49 -0.76 -5.94
N LEU A 22 29.90 -0.50 -4.70
CA LEU A 22 29.07 -0.61 -3.51
C LEU A 22 28.07 0.57 -3.48
N ALA A 23 27.16 0.62 -4.46
CA ALA A 23 26.22 1.73 -4.64
C ALA A 23 24.98 1.63 -3.74
N ALA A 24 24.70 0.45 -3.18
CA ALA A 24 23.63 0.26 -2.20
C ALA A 24 24.26 -0.06 -0.84
N GLY A 25 24.20 0.90 0.09
CA GLY A 25 24.49 0.61 1.49
C GLY A 25 23.58 -0.50 2.02
N GLY A 26 24.07 -1.30 2.96
CA GLY A 26 23.26 -2.35 3.60
C GLY A 26 22.02 -1.77 4.27
N ALA A 27 20.90 -2.50 4.22
CA ALA A 27 19.66 -2.06 4.86
C ALA A 27 19.85 -1.96 6.38
N HIS A 28 19.45 -0.84 6.97
CA HIS A 28 19.41 -0.70 8.41
C HIS A 28 18.30 -1.55 9.00
N HIS A 29 18.57 -2.19 10.14
CA HIS A 29 17.52 -2.86 10.90
C HIS A 29 16.51 -1.83 11.43
N PRO A 30 15.20 -2.07 11.29
CA PRO A 30 14.20 -1.21 11.88
C PRO A 30 14.28 -1.29 13.41
N ARG A 31 14.04 -0.15 14.07
CA ARG A 31 13.89 -0.12 15.53
C ARG A 31 12.57 -0.80 15.93
N SER A 32 12.50 -1.30 17.17
CA SER A 32 11.23 -1.72 17.76
C SER A 32 10.25 -0.54 17.82
N GLY A 33 9.00 -0.80 17.45
CA GLY A 33 7.92 0.17 17.39
C GLY A 33 7.17 0.35 18.71
N GLY A 34 7.24 -0.64 19.61
CA GLY A 34 6.52 -0.62 20.89
C GLY A 34 5.00 -0.61 20.67
N PHE A 35 4.51 -1.39 19.71
CA PHE A 35 3.10 -1.37 19.35
C PHE A 35 2.21 -2.00 20.42
N SER A 36 0.96 -1.52 20.53
CA SER A 36 -0.03 -2.02 21.50
C SER A 36 -0.39 -3.49 21.32
N PHE A 37 -0.17 -4.02 20.11
CA PHE A 37 -0.43 -5.40 19.74
C PHE A 37 0.81 -6.30 19.88
N GLU A 38 1.93 -5.78 20.39
CA GLU A 38 3.10 -6.62 20.68
C GLU A 38 2.82 -7.53 21.89
N GLY A 39 3.07 -8.83 21.73
CA GLY A 39 2.90 -9.84 22.78
C GLY A 39 1.64 -10.71 22.61
N PRO A 40 1.53 -11.80 23.39
CA PRO A 40 0.51 -12.84 23.19
C PRO A 40 -0.94 -12.39 23.45
N PHE A 41 -1.12 -11.27 24.15
CA PHE A 41 -2.43 -10.71 24.49
C PHE A 41 -2.59 -9.26 23.99
N GLY A 42 -1.68 -8.79 23.15
CA GLY A 42 -1.74 -7.44 22.59
C GLY A 42 -2.94 -7.27 21.67
N THR A 43 -3.49 -6.05 21.63
CA THR A 43 -4.62 -5.70 20.75
C THR A 43 -4.34 -4.41 20.00
N PHE A 44 -5.04 -4.23 18.88
CA PHE A 44 -4.97 -2.97 18.15
C PHE A 44 -5.68 -1.85 18.92
N ASP A 45 -5.05 -0.68 19.00
CA ASP A 45 -5.72 0.54 19.43
C ASP A 45 -6.64 1.03 18.30
N GLN A 46 -7.96 0.97 18.51
CA GLN A 46 -8.95 1.32 17.49
C GLN A 46 -8.80 2.79 17.03
N GLY A 47 -8.48 3.72 17.94
CA GLY A 47 -8.26 5.12 17.60
C GLY A 47 -7.02 5.32 16.73
N GLN A 48 -5.95 4.55 16.97
CA GLN A 48 -4.78 4.50 16.11
C GLN A 48 -5.13 3.96 14.72
N LEU A 49 -5.94 2.90 14.64
CA LEU A 49 -6.40 2.36 13.35
C LEU A 49 -7.23 3.37 12.56
N GLN A 50 -8.13 4.13 13.21
CA GLN A 50 -8.91 5.19 12.55
C GLN A 50 -8.01 6.28 11.95
N ARG A 51 -7.02 6.74 12.72
CA ARG A 51 -6.03 7.72 12.24
C ARG A 51 -5.18 7.14 11.11
N GLY A 52 -4.79 5.87 11.21
CA GLY A 52 -4.06 5.16 10.16
C GLY A 52 -4.86 5.05 8.86
N TYR A 53 -6.16 4.73 8.94
CA TYR A 53 -7.05 4.74 7.78
C TYR A 53 -7.17 6.12 7.14
N LYS A 54 -7.26 7.19 7.95
CA LYS A 54 -7.26 8.57 7.42
C LYS A 54 -5.98 8.87 6.63
N VAL A 55 -4.81 8.50 7.16
CA VAL A 55 -3.52 8.65 6.46
C VAL A 55 -3.50 7.86 5.16
N TYR A 56 -3.94 6.59 5.18
CA TYR A 56 -4.06 5.80 3.96
C TYR A 56 -4.95 6.50 2.93
N ARG A 57 -6.16 6.90 3.32
CA ARG A 57 -7.15 7.48 2.43
C ARG A 57 -6.72 8.81 1.83
N GLU A 58 -6.08 9.66 2.63
CA GLU A 58 -5.74 11.04 2.21
C GLU A 58 -4.35 11.16 1.57
N VAL A 59 -3.46 10.18 1.76
CA VAL A 59 -2.08 10.24 1.27
C VAL A 59 -1.73 9.04 0.41
N CYS A 60 -1.88 7.83 0.93
CA CYS A 60 -1.37 6.62 0.28
C CYS A 60 -2.24 6.18 -0.91
N ALA A 61 -3.56 6.33 -0.80
CA ALA A 61 -4.53 5.78 -1.76
C ALA A 61 -4.42 6.38 -3.16
N ALA A 62 -3.74 7.52 -3.32
CA ALA A 62 -3.44 8.12 -4.62
C ALA A 62 -2.42 7.30 -5.44
N CYS A 63 -1.57 6.49 -4.80
CA CYS A 63 -0.52 5.70 -5.47
C CYS A 63 -0.55 4.21 -5.10
N HIS A 64 -0.96 3.86 -3.87
CA HIS A 64 -0.97 2.50 -3.36
C HIS A 64 -2.38 1.92 -3.33
N SER A 65 -2.58 0.78 -3.99
CA SER A 65 -3.81 0.01 -3.86
C SER A 65 -3.79 -0.88 -2.60
N MET A 66 -4.98 -1.16 -2.07
CA MET A 66 -5.20 -2.27 -1.14
C MET A 66 -6.30 -3.17 -1.73
N ASN A 67 -5.96 -3.85 -2.82
CA ASN A 67 -6.89 -4.62 -3.66
C ASN A 67 -7.54 -5.85 -2.99
N LEU A 68 -7.08 -6.24 -1.79
CA LEU A 68 -7.69 -7.28 -0.97
C LEU A 68 -8.69 -6.72 0.05
N MET A 69 -8.68 -5.41 0.27
CA MET A 69 -9.55 -4.74 1.23
C MET A 69 -10.88 -4.33 0.59
N HIS A 70 -11.96 -4.66 1.27
CA HIS A 70 -13.32 -4.19 1.03
C HIS A 70 -13.72 -3.22 2.13
N PHE A 71 -14.66 -2.32 1.85
CA PHE A 71 -15.13 -1.36 2.86
C PHE A 71 -15.65 -2.05 4.12
N ARG A 72 -16.38 -3.17 4.01
CA ARG A 72 -16.84 -3.98 5.15
C ARG A 72 -15.71 -4.42 6.10
N ASN A 73 -14.48 -4.61 5.62
CA ASN A 73 -13.36 -5.01 6.48
C ASN A 73 -13.04 -3.92 7.52
N LEU A 74 -13.36 -2.66 7.25
CA LEU A 74 -13.19 -1.56 8.20
C LEU A 74 -14.08 -1.70 9.46
N GLY A 75 -15.19 -2.41 9.36
CA GLY A 75 -16.15 -2.65 10.45
C GLY A 75 -16.02 -4.01 11.12
N GLU A 76 -15.05 -4.83 10.74
CA GLU A 76 -14.79 -6.13 11.37
C GLU A 76 -14.30 -5.98 12.82
N ALA A 77 -14.43 -7.05 13.61
CA ALA A 77 -13.95 -7.06 14.99
C ALA A 77 -12.44 -6.74 15.05
N GLY A 78 -12.08 -5.75 15.87
CA GLY A 78 -10.71 -5.24 15.95
C GLY A 78 -10.32 -4.25 14.82
N GLY A 79 -11.24 -3.92 13.92
CA GLY A 79 -11.05 -2.94 12.86
C GLY A 79 -11.25 -1.48 13.30
N PRO A 80 -10.86 -0.50 12.47
CA PRO A 80 -10.92 0.93 12.81
C PRO A 80 -12.32 1.43 13.16
N PHE A 81 -13.36 0.89 12.50
CA PHE A 81 -14.74 1.30 12.72
C PHE A 81 -15.59 0.18 13.27
N TYR A 82 -14.99 -0.79 13.98
CA TYR A 82 -15.75 -1.81 14.70
C TYR A 82 -16.80 -1.16 15.60
N ASP A 83 -18.03 -1.66 15.50
CA ASP A 83 -19.15 -1.27 16.34
C ASP A 83 -19.87 -2.54 16.80
N PRO A 84 -19.89 -2.86 18.11
CA PRO A 84 -20.56 -4.05 18.63
C PRO A 84 -22.09 -4.00 18.47
N HIS A 85 -22.67 -2.83 18.19
CA HIS A 85 -24.10 -2.66 17.95
C HIS A 85 -24.51 -2.87 16.49
N ALA A 86 -23.54 -2.96 15.56
CA ALA A 86 -23.84 -3.28 14.17
C ALA A 86 -24.20 -4.77 14.04
N ALA A 87 -25.25 -5.08 13.27
CA ALA A 87 -25.66 -6.47 13.04
C ALA A 87 -24.57 -7.31 12.35
N ASN A 88 -23.79 -6.68 11.46
CA ASN A 88 -22.61 -7.23 10.81
C ASN A 88 -21.76 -6.07 10.23
N PRO A 89 -20.53 -6.32 9.75
CA PRO A 89 -19.66 -5.26 9.23
C PRO A 89 -20.20 -4.49 8.01
N THR A 90 -21.07 -5.12 7.20
CA THR A 90 -21.72 -4.50 6.04
C THR A 90 -22.81 -3.50 6.48
N GLU A 91 -23.46 -3.76 7.62
CA GLU A 91 -24.48 -2.88 8.21
C GLU A 91 -23.91 -1.82 9.16
N ASN A 92 -22.59 -1.69 9.24
CA ASN A 92 -21.95 -0.69 10.08
C ASN A 92 -22.16 0.73 9.51
N ARG A 93 -22.78 1.62 10.30
CA ARG A 93 -23.12 2.99 9.86
C ARG A 93 -21.90 3.80 9.38
N PHE A 94 -20.75 3.63 10.01
CA PHE A 94 -19.54 4.36 9.65
C PHE A 94 -18.98 3.84 8.33
N VAL A 95 -18.96 2.51 8.15
CA VAL A 95 -18.51 1.89 6.91
C VAL A 95 -19.40 2.29 5.73
N LYS A 96 -20.72 2.28 5.90
CA LYS A 96 -21.67 2.70 4.84
C LYS A 96 -21.45 4.16 4.45
N ALA A 97 -21.26 5.05 5.42
CA ALA A 97 -20.96 6.45 5.15
C ALA A 97 -19.63 6.62 4.40
N LEU A 98 -18.56 5.98 4.86
CA LEU A 98 -17.23 6.05 4.23
C LEU A 98 -17.21 5.47 2.81
N ALA A 99 -17.95 4.38 2.57
CA ALA A 99 -18.06 3.80 1.23
C ALA A 99 -18.81 4.75 0.29
N ALA A 100 -19.91 5.36 0.74
CA ALA A 100 -20.72 6.25 -0.08
C ALA A 100 -19.99 7.55 -0.53
N GLU A 101 -18.90 7.94 0.14
CA GLU A 101 -18.03 9.04 -0.28
C GLU A 101 -17.24 8.74 -1.57
N VAL A 102 -17.18 7.46 -1.98
CA VAL A 102 -16.36 6.98 -3.08
C VAL A 102 -17.23 6.55 -4.25
N GLN A 103 -16.87 6.98 -5.46
CA GLN A 103 -17.52 6.55 -6.71
C GLN A 103 -16.81 5.34 -7.30
N VAL A 104 -17.56 4.32 -7.71
CA VAL A 104 -17.06 3.12 -8.38
C VAL A 104 -17.79 2.88 -9.71
N PRO A 105 -17.10 2.33 -10.72
CA PRO A 105 -17.73 2.00 -12.00
C PRO A 105 -18.69 0.82 -11.82
N ASP A 106 -19.83 0.90 -12.50
CA ASP A 106 -20.83 -0.16 -12.59
C ASP A 106 -21.56 -0.11 -13.94
N ILE A 107 -22.48 -1.04 -14.18
CA ILE A 107 -23.33 -1.10 -15.38
C ILE A 107 -24.79 -0.87 -14.96
N ASP A 108 -25.46 0.04 -15.67
CA ASP A 108 -26.89 0.28 -15.48
C ASP A 108 -27.69 -0.98 -15.86
N THR A 109 -28.53 -1.46 -14.94
CA THR A 109 -29.26 -2.72 -15.13
C THR A 109 -30.43 -2.63 -16.11
N GLU A 110 -30.89 -1.42 -16.42
CA GLU A 110 -32.00 -1.16 -17.35
C GLU A 110 -31.49 -0.85 -18.76
N THR A 111 -30.43 -0.05 -18.87
CA THR A 111 -29.90 0.40 -20.17
C THR A 111 -28.66 -0.34 -20.65
N GLY A 112 -27.91 -0.98 -19.74
CA GLY A 112 -26.62 -1.63 -20.03
C GLY A 112 -25.46 -0.64 -20.24
N GLU A 113 -25.68 0.65 -20.00
CA GLU A 113 -24.64 1.68 -20.13
C GLU A 113 -23.70 1.70 -18.92
N ALA A 114 -22.47 2.16 -19.13
CA ALA A 114 -21.50 2.33 -18.05
C ALA A 114 -21.89 3.54 -17.18
N ILE A 115 -21.95 3.34 -15.86
CA ILE A 115 -22.28 4.37 -14.89
C ILE A 115 -21.23 4.44 -13.77
N MET A 116 -21.28 5.53 -13.00
CA MET A 116 -20.58 5.65 -11.72
C MET A 116 -21.62 5.67 -10.61
N ARG A 117 -21.40 4.90 -9.55
CA ARG A 117 -22.28 4.89 -8.38
C ARG A 117 -21.49 5.05 -7.07
N PRO A 118 -22.14 5.53 -5.99
CA PRO A 118 -21.57 5.41 -4.66
C PRO A 118 -21.22 3.95 -4.34
N ALA A 119 -20.06 3.76 -3.72
CA ALA A 119 -19.64 2.45 -3.27
C ALA A 119 -20.47 1.99 -2.08
N THR A 120 -20.58 0.68 -1.96
CA THR A 120 -21.23 -0.04 -0.87
C THR A 120 -20.16 -0.68 0.01
N ALA A 121 -20.56 -1.19 1.17
CA ALA A 121 -19.65 -1.94 2.03
C ALA A 121 -19.07 -3.21 1.37
N ALA A 122 -19.72 -3.73 0.32
CA ALA A 122 -19.26 -4.90 -0.43
C ALA A 122 -18.18 -4.56 -1.47
N ASP A 123 -18.02 -3.30 -1.85
CA ASP A 123 -17.02 -2.90 -2.85
C ASP A 123 -15.60 -2.90 -2.26
N ARG A 124 -14.62 -3.11 -3.15
CA ARG A 124 -13.20 -2.99 -2.83
C ARG A 124 -12.77 -1.53 -2.76
N PHE A 125 -11.65 -1.28 -2.11
CA PHE A 125 -11.00 0.02 -2.22
C PHE A 125 -10.62 0.29 -3.69
N PRO A 126 -10.88 1.50 -4.22
CA PRO A 126 -10.51 1.84 -5.59
C PRO A 126 -9.02 1.66 -5.82
N ASN A 127 -8.68 1.14 -6.99
CA ASN A 127 -7.30 1.08 -7.41
C ASN A 127 -6.93 2.44 -8.04
N PRO A 128 -5.84 3.10 -7.60
CA PRO A 128 -5.39 4.36 -8.23
C PRO A 128 -4.99 4.20 -9.69
N TYR A 129 -4.64 2.98 -10.12
CA TYR A 129 -4.25 2.71 -11.49
C TYR A 129 -5.03 1.54 -12.10
N PRO A 130 -5.39 1.59 -13.39
CA PRO A 130 -6.11 0.51 -14.04
C PRO A 130 -5.26 -0.76 -14.24
N ASN A 131 -3.94 -0.63 -14.29
CA ASN A 131 -3.00 -1.73 -14.45
C ASN A 131 -1.57 -1.33 -14.04
N ARG A 132 -0.66 -2.31 -14.00
CA ARG A 132 0.75 -2.10 -13.62
C ARG A 132 1.50 -1.17 -14.58
N THR A 133 1.19 -1.21 -15.87
CA THR A 133 1.84 -0.35 -16.87
C THR A 133 1.50 1.11 -16.63
N ALA A 134 0.23 1.42 -16.35
CA ALA A 134 -0.21 2.77 -15.99
C ALA A 134 0.43 3.24 -14.67
N ALA A 135 0.53 2.36 -13.68
CA ALA A 135 1.20 2.67 -12.42
C ALA A 135 2.68 3.01 -12.61
N ALA A 136 3.42 2.23 -13.41
CA ALA A 136 4.82 2.51 -13.72
C ALA A 136 4.97 3.84 -14.49
N ALA A 137 4.16 4.04 -15.54
CA ALA A 137 4.19 5.27 -16.32
C ALA A 137 3.91 6.54 -15.48
N ALA A 138 3.06 6.43 -14.46
CA ALA A 138 2.74 7.56 -13.58
C ALA A 138 3.80 7.85 -12.50
N ASN A 139 4.69 6.89 -12.19
CA ASN A 139 5.65 6.99 -11.07
C ASN A 139 7.13 6.96 -11.50
N GLY A 140 7.42 6.90 -12.79
CA GLY A 140 8.78 6.89 -13.35
C GLY A 140 9.51 5.57 -13.17
#